data_AF-A0A2N7HPW7-F1
#
_entry.id   AF-A0A2N7HPW7-F1
#
_cell.length_a   1.000
_cell.length_b   1.000
_cell.length_c   1.000
_cell.angle_alpha   90.00
_cell.angle_beta   90.00
_cell.angle_gamma   90.00
#
_symmetry.space_group_name_H-M   'P 1'
#
loop_
_entity.id
_entity.type
_entity.pdbx_description
1 polymer ?
#
loop_
_entity_poly.entity_id
_entity_poly.type
_entity_poly.pdbx_seq_one_letter_code
_entity_poly.pdbx_strand_id
1 'polypeptide(L)'
;MKTYLLSLLVAQFPLPIAAKPFPASMSDDAVVPITRRSLVGWWQCRFTFPLIGDRILDEHLKLDKDGSFSSQGKFEYYLGNQAKPALFSFSAQGNWDFYQHQLRLEYAPFDIEPMSELSEQYLDDIKKIYLSPSYKGTRRTVFDVEILRENSMTIGDEYDSWQCVR
;
A
#
# COMPACT_ATOMS: atom_id res chain seq x y z
N MET A 1 -55.49 -48.45 -29.09
CA MET A 1 -54.50 -48.11 -28.04
C MET A 1 -53.11 -48.38 -28.60
N LYS A 2 -52.30 -47.33 -28.83
CA LYS A 2 -50.92 -47.44 -29.30
C LYS A 2 -50.04 -46.66 -28.33
N THR A 3 -49.04 -47.35 -27.81
CA THR A 3 -48.01 -46.92 -26.86
C THR A 3 -47.05 -45.93 -27.51
N TYR A 4 -46.74 -44.84 -26.81
CA TYR A 4 -45.67 -43.92 -27.17
C TYR A 4 -44.40 -44.28 -26.40
N LEU A 5 -43.32 -44.59 -27.15
CA LEU A 5 -41.97 -44.69 -26.60
C LEU A 5 -41.43 -43.27 -26.35
N LEU A 6 -41.09 -42.98 -25.09
CA LEU A 6 -40.24 -41.83 -24.75
C LEU A 6 -38.82 -42.10 -25.25
N SER A 7 -38.34 -41.25 -26.15
CA SER A 7 -36.91 -41.14 -26.46
C SER A 7 -36.39 -39.88 -25.75
N LEU A 8 -35.49 -40.07 -24.78
CA LEU A 8 -34.71 -38.98 -24.19
C LEU A 8 -33.67 -38.54 -25.23
N LEU A 9 -33.82 -37.32 -25.77
CA LEU A 9 -32.69 -36.59 -26.33
C LEU A 9 -32.35 -35.43 -25.40
N VAL A 10 -31.20 -35.57 -24.73
CA VAL A 10 -30.50 -34.46 -24.09
C VAL A 10 -29.56 -33.88 -25.13
N ALA A 11 -29.80 -32.63 -25.54
CA ALA A 11 -28.87 -31.86 -26.36
C ALA A 11 -28.85 -30.41 -25.89
N GLN A 12 -27.93 -30.17 -24.94
CA GLN A 12 -27.09 -28.98 -24.75
C GLN A 12 -27.65 -27.63 -25.26
N PHE A 13 -28.14 -26.82 -24.32
CA PHE A 13 -28.24 -25.37 -24.51
C PHE A 13 -26.83 -24.76 -24.50
N PRO A 14 -26.47 -23.89 -25.45
CA PRO A 14 -25.28 -23.07 -25.27
C PRO A 14 -25.59 -22.09 -24.13
N LEU A 15 -24.79 -22.14 -23.07
CA LEU A 15 -24.78 -21.10 -22.04
C LEU A 15 -24.55 -19.75 -22.74
N PRO A 16 -25.25 -18.67 -22.36
CA PRO A 16 -24.87 -17.36 -22.81
C PRO A 16 -23.44 -17.13 -22.31
N ILE A 17 -22.52 -16.88 -23.24
CA ILE A 17 -21.19 -16.38 -22.90
C ILE A 17 -21.46 -15.08 -22.16
N ALA A 18 -21.38 -15.12 -20.83
CA ALA A 18 -21.32 -13.92 -20.03
C ALA A 18 -20.17 -13.12 -20.60
N ALA A 19 -20.50 -11.97 -21.21
CA ALA A 19 -19.51 -11.03 -21.67
C ALA A 19 -18.55 -10.81 -20.48
N LYS A 20 -17.29 -11.23 -20.66
CA LYS A 20 -16.24 -10.83 -19.75
C LYS A 20 -16.35 -9.31 -19.61
N PRO A 21 -16.27 -8.76 -18.38
CA PRO A 21 -16.13 -7.34 -18.24
C PRO A 21 -14.96 -6.92 -19.13
N PHE A 22 -15.20 -5.88 -19.93
CA PHE A 22 -14.23 -5.28 -20.83
C PHE A 22 -12.84 -5.28 -20.18
N PRO A 23 -11.75 -5.58 -20.92
CA PRO A 23 -10.45 -5.19 -20.43
C PRO A 23 -10.54 -3.68 -20.20
N ALA A 24 -10.33 -3.26 -18.95
CA ALA A 24 -9.92 -1.89 -18.72
C ALA A 24 -8.81 -1.63 -19.73
N SER A 25 -9.02 -0.63 -20.58
CA SER A 25 -7.99 -0.08 -21.44
C SER A 25 -6.85 0.34 -20.51
N MET A 26 -5.93 -0.58 -20.22
CA MET A 26 -4.60 -0.22 -19.76
C MET A 26 -3.99 0.48 -20.96
N SER A 27 -3.99 1.82 -20.93
CA SER A 27 -2.98 2.53 -21.71
C SER A 27 -1.65 1.90 -21.35
N ASP A 28 -0.83 1.64 -22.37
CA ASP A 28 0.58 1.35 -22.18
C ASP A 28 1.21 2.59 -21.53
N ASP A 29 1.05 2.72 -20.22
CA ASP A 29 1.76 3.73 -19.43
C ASP A 29 3.23 3.34 -19.51
N ALA A 30 3.94 3.99 -20.43
CA ALA A 30 5.33 3.70 -20.73
C ALA A 30 6.17 3.83 -19.46
N VAL A 31 7.09 2.89 -19.28
CA VAL A 31 8.09 2.98 -18.21
C VAL A 31 8.94 4.23 -18.48
N VAL A 32 9.01 5.12 -17.48
CA VAL A 32 9.76 6.36 -17.56
C VAL A 32 11.11 6.21 -16.85
N PRO A 33 12.15 6.96 -17.27
CA PRO A 33 13.41 6.99 -16.55
C PRO A 33 13.22 7.40 -15.08
N ILE A 34 13.79 6.62 -14.16
CA ILE A 34 13.73 6.91 -12.73
C ILE A 34 14.80 7.97 -12.43
N THR A 35 14.34 9.18 -12.13
CA THR A 35 15.17 10.33 -11.82
C THR A 35 14.53 11.08 -10.67
N ARG A 36 15.32 11.88 -9.94
CA ARG A 36 14.78 12.75 -8.89
C ARG A 36 13.62 13.62 -9.42
N ARG A 37 13.73 14.17 -10.62
CA ARG A 37 12.67 14.98 -11.22
C ARG A 37 11.39 14.19 -11.51
N SER A 38 11.50 12.94 -11.94
CA SER A 38 10.33 12.12 -12.28
C SER A 38 9.61 11.55 -11.05
N LEU A 39 10.21 11.60 -9.86
CA LEU A 39 9.58 11.22 -8.59
C LEU A 39 8.78 12.35 -7.94
N VAL A 40 9.05 13.61 -8.28
CA VAL A 40 8.33 14.78 -7.73
C VAL A 40 6.84 14.67 -7.99
N GLY A 41 6.02 14.98 -6.99
CA GLY A 41 4.57 14.97 -7.10
C GLY A 41 3.87 14.36 -5.89
N TRP A 42 2.55 14.23 -6.03
CA TRP A 42 1.71 13.52 -5.07
C TRP A 42 1.65 12.04 -5.46
N TRP A 43 1.65 11.19 -4.46
CA TRP A 43 1.58 9.75 -4.58
C TRP A 43 0.68 9.19 -3.50
N GLN A 44 -0.32 8.40 -3.88
CA GLN A 44 -1.07 7.56 -2.97
C GLN A 44 -0.50 6.14 -3.03
N CYS A 45 0.20 5.73 -1.97
CA CYS A 45 0.88 4.46 -1.84
C CYS A 45 0.07 3.49 -0.97
N ARG A 46 -0.06 2.25 -1.44
CA ARG A 46 -0.69 1.15 -0.72
C ARG A 46 0.21 -0.07 -0.68
N PHE A 47 0.20 -0.74 0.47
CA PHE A 47 0.94 -1.98 0.67
C PHE A 47 0.29 -3.14 -0.07
N THR A 48 1.11 -4.05 -0.60
CA THR A 48 0.60 -5.19 -1.38
C THR A 48 0.83 -6.56 -0.75
N PHE A 49 1.51 -6.66 0.41
CA PHE A 49 1.78 -7.96 1.02
C PHE A 49 0.81 -8.33 2.18
N PRO A 50 0.12 -9.47 2.13
CA PRO A 50 -0.95 -9.77 3.08
C PRO A 50 -0.54 -10.58 4.33
N LEU A 51 0.74 -10.96 4.51
CA LEU A 51 1.02 -12.13 5.36
C LEU A 51 1.56 -11.90 6.79
N ILE A 52 2.39 -10.92 7.16
CA ILE A 52 2.88 -10.81 8.56
C ILE A 52 3.27 -9.37 8.94
N GLY A 53 2.89 -8.90 10.14
CA GLY A 53 3.43 -7.66 10.75
C GLY A 53 2.54 -6.41 10.67
N ASP A 54 3.11 -5.27 11.05
CA ASP A 54 2.48 -3.95 10.97
C ASP A 54 2.28 -3.55 9.51
N ARG A 55 1.14 -2.96 9.16
CA ARG A 55 0.74 -2.76 7.76
C ARG A 55 0.41 -1.31 7.49
N ILE A 56 1.17 -0.67 6.60
CA ILE A 56 0.73 0.61 6.04
C ILE A 56 -0.46 0.34 5.12
N LEU A 57 -1.63 0.83 5.50
CA LEU A 57 -2.85 0.62 4.73
C LEU A 57 -2.92 1.60 3.55
N ASP A 58 -2.60 2.86 3.82
CA ASP A 58 -2.69 3.96 2.87
C ASP A 58 -1.76 5.08 3.29
N GLU A 59 -1.00 5.61 2.35
CA GLU A 59 -0.09 6.73 2.54
C GLU A 59 -0.20 7.71 1.38
N HIS A 60 -0.43 8.98 1.70
CA HIS A 60 -0.33 10.09 0.76
C HIS A 60 1.03 10.76 0.96
N LEU A 61 1.94 10.51 0.02
CA LEU A 61 3.30 11.03 -0.01
C LEU A 61 3.39 12.16 -1.03
N LYS A 62 3.94 13.31 -0.64
CA LYS A 62 4.26 14.41 -1.52
C LYS A 62 5.76 14.65 -1.54
N LEU A 63 6.38 14.52 -2.71
CA LEU A 63 7.81 14.80 -2.92
C LEU A 63 7.96 16.15 -3.62
N ASP A 64 8.49 17.15 -2.92
CA ASP A 64 8.69 18.49 -3.46
C ASP A 64 10.06 18.66 -4.14
N LYS A 65 10.13 19.58 -5.11
CA LYS A 65 11.34 19.81 -5.93
C LYS A 65 12.55 20.28 -5.12
N ASP A 66 12.31 20.94 -4.00
CA ASP A 66 13.33 21.46 -3.10
C ASP A 66 13.94 20.38 -2.19
N GLY A 67 13.43 19.14 -2.26
CA GLY A 67 13.89 18.05 -1.42
C GLY A 67 13.13 17.94 -0.10
N SER A 68 12.10 18.74 0.15
CA SER A 68 11.17 18.49 1.25
C SER A 68 10.12 17.44 0.88
N PHE A 69 9.61 16.72 1.86
CA PHE A 69 8.44 15.85 1.67
C PHE A 69 7.42 16.04 2.79
N SER A 70 6.17 15.71 2.50
CA SER A 70 5.11 15.50 3.48
C SER A 70 4.42 14.17 3.25
N SER A 71 3.97 13.55 4.33
CA SER A 71 3.33 12.24 4.29
C SER A 71 2.20 12.17 5.31
N GLN A 72 1.05 11.66 4.88
CA GLN A 72 -0.07 11.34 5.76
C GLN A 72 -0.49 9.90 5.52
N GLY A 73 -0.65 9.11 6.56
CA GLY A 73 -1.02 7.73 6.35
C GLY A 73 -1.62 7.06 7.57
N LYS A 74 -2.05 5.82 7.32
CA LYS A 74 -2.67 4.93 8.29
C LYS A 74 -1.94 3.61 8.30
N PHE A 75 -1.76 3.04 9.49
CA PHE A 75 -1.18 1.71 9.60
C PHE A 75 -1.81 0.89 10.71
N GLU A 76 -1.79 -0.43 10.52
CA GLU A 76 -2.18 -1.41 11.52
C GLU A 76 -0.95 -1.85 12.30
N TYR A 77 -1.06 -1.91 13.62
CA TYR A 77 -0.10 -2.56 14.51
C TYR A 77 -0.62 -3.95 14.86
N TYR A 78 0.18 -4.98 14.56
CA TYR A 78 -0.23 -6.35 14.83
C TYR A 78 -0.12 -6.66 16.32
N LEU A 79 -1.28 -6.91 16.94
CA LEU A 79 -1.39 -7.35 18.33
C LEU A 79 -1.64 -8.85 18.34
N GLY A 80 -0.59 -9.66 18.54
CA GLY A 80 -0.63 -11.12 18.40
C GLY A 80 -1.68 -11.86 19.23
N ASN A 81 -2.19 -11.24 20.29
CA ASN A 81 -3.20 -11.83 21.20
C ASN A 81 -4.60 -11.22 21.05
N GLN A 82 -4.84 -10.40 20.00
CA GLN A 82 -6.12 -9.72 19.76
C GLN A 82 -6.80 -10.22 18.49
N ALA A 83 -8.13 -10.17 18.49
CA ALA A 83 -8.94 -10.50 17.32
C ALA A 83 -8.83 -9.44 16.21
N LYS A 84 -8.38 -8.21 16.54
CA LYS A 84 -8.21 -7.10 15.61
C LYS A 84 -6.90 -6.34 15.89
N PRO A 85 -6.18 -5.89 14.85
CA PRO A 85 -5.03 -5.02 15.02
C PRO A 85 -5.42 -3.64 15.56
N ALA A 86 -4.47 -2.92 16.14
CA ALA A 86 -4.66 -1.52 16.50
C ALA A 86 -4.42 -0.63 15.29
N LEU A 87 -5.30 0.35 15.05
CA LEU A 87 -5.18 1.25 13.92
C LEU A 87 -4.61 2.60 14.35
N PHE A 88 -3.64 3.10 13.61
CA PHE A 88 -2.96 4.36 13.85
C PHE A 88 -2.97 5.24 12.61
N SER A 89 -2.87 6.55 12.84
CA SER A 89 -2.59 7.55 11.81
C SER A 89 -1.34 8.34 12.17
N PHE A 90 -0.71 8.92 11.15
CA PHE A 90 0.39 9.86 11.34
C PHE A 90 0.31 10.99 10.32
N SER A 91 0.92 12.11 10.68
CA SER A 91 1.27 13.20 9.76
C SER A 91 2.75 13.52 9.94
N ALA A 92 3.51 13.42 8.86
CA ALA A 92 4.95 13.51 8.86
C ALA A 92 5.46 14.50 7.81
N GLN A 93 6.62 15.08 8.10
CA GLN A 93 7.36 15.93 7.19
C GLN A 93 8.84 15.59 7.30
N GLY A 94 9.63 16.01 6.31
CA GLY A 94 11.06 15.81 6.35
C GLY A 94 11.74 16.15 5.05
N ASN A 95 12.91 15.56 4.84
CA ASN A 95 13.68 15.69 3.62
C ASN A 95 13.70 14.38 2.84
N TRP A 96 13.82 14.45 1.53
CA TRP A 96 13.99 13.29 0.67
C TRP A 96 15.13 13.46 -0.32
N ASP A 97 15.69 12.33 -0.71
CA ASP A 97 16.70 12.24 -1.75
C ASP A 97 16.47 11.00 -2.62
N PHE A 98 17.12 10.99 -3.78
CA PHE A 98 17.11 9.87 -4.70
C PHE A 98 18.51 9.60 -5.25
N TYR A 99 19.06 8.44 -4.95
CA TYR A 99 20.40 8.03 -5.38
C TYR A 99 20.44 6.52 -5.63
N GLN A 100 21.08 6.08 -6.72
CA GLN A 100 21.22 4.65 -7.06
C GLN A 100 19.90 3.86 -7.00
N HIS A 101 18.84 4.39 -7.62
CA HIS A 101 17.49 3.80 -7.60
C HIS A 101 16.81 3.76 -6.24
N GLN A 102 17.39 4.37 -5.20
CA GLN A 102 16.81 4.42 -3.87
C GLN A 102 16.14 5.77 -3.58
N LEU A 103 14.85 5.75 -3.28
CA LEU A 103 14.13 6.84 -2.64
C LEU A 103 14.41 6.81 -1.14
N ARG A 104 14.98 7.90 -0.61
CA ARG A 104 15.26 8.04 0.82
C ARG A 104 14.38 9.11 1.43
N LEU A 105 13.69 8.78 2.52
CA LEU A 105 12.82 9.67 3.28
C LEU A 105 13.39 9.84 4.70
N GLU A 106 13.88 11.03 5.01
CA GLU A 106 14.38 11.42 6.33
C GLU A 106 13.29 12.17 7.10
N TYR A 107 12.61 11.48 8.00
CA TYR A 107 11.51 12.03 8.79
C TYR A 107 12.01 12.98 9.87
N ALA A 108 11.44 14.19 9.91
CA ALA A 108 11.46 15.00 11.12
C ALA A 108 10.63 14.31 12.21
N PRO A 109 10.86 14.60 13.51
CA PRO A 109 10.01 14.09 14.58
C PRO A 109 8.51 14.32 14.31
N PHE A 110 7.71 13.28 14.47
CA PHE A 110 6.25 13.33 14.33
C PHE A 110 5.58 12.43 15.36
N ASP A 111 4.30 12.70 15.61
CA ASP A 111 3.46 11.93 16.52
C ASP A 111 2.64 10.89 15.76
N ILE A 112 2.37 9.77 16.44
CA ILE A 112 1.49 8.71 15.97
C ILE A 112 0.22 8.77 16.81
N GLU A 113 -0.92 8.83 16.15
CA GLU A 113 -2.24 8.99 16.77
C GLU A 113 -3.06 7.69 16.66
N PRO A 114 -3.61 7.17 17.76
CA PRO A 114 -4.52 6.03 17.70
C PRO A 114 -5.85 6.44 17.06
N MET A 115 -6.34 5.62 16.13
CA MET A 115 -7.64 5.84 15.46
C MET A 115 -8.82 5.17 16.19
N SER A 116 -8.54 4.36 17.21
CA SER A 116 -9.52 3.69 18.05
C SER A 116 -9.03 3.63 19.49
N GLU A 117 -9.96 3.41 20.43
CA GLU A 117 -9.58 3.13 21.82
C GLU A 117 -8.62 1.93 21.88
N LEU A 118 -7.48 2.14 22.54
CA LEU A 118 -6.49 1.09 22.80
C LEU A 118 -6.78 0.51 24.19
N SER A 119 -6.70 -0.81 24.33
CA SER A 119 -6.80 -1.40 25.68
C SER A 119 -5.57 -1.03 26.51
N GLU A 120 -5.79 -0.77 27.80
CA GLU A 120 -4.72 -0.40 28.74
C GLU A 120 -3.54 -1.37 28.71
N GLN A 121 -3.83 -2.65 28.48
CA GLN A 121 -2.85 -3.73 28.36
C GLN A 121 -1.75 -3.45 27.32
N TYR A 122 -2.04 -2.76 26.22
CA TYR A 122 -1.07 -2.51 25.14
C TYR A 122 -0.60 -1.06 25.08
N LEU A 123 -1.16 -0.16 25.89
CA LEU A 123 -0.69 1.22 25.93
C LEU A 123 0.79 1.31 26.27
N ASP A 124 1.29 0.47 27.17
CA ASP A 124 2.70 0.46 27.57
C ASP A 124 3.62 -0.10 26.49
N ASP A 125 3.21 -1.18 25.81
CA ASP A 125 3.95 -1.76 24.68
C ASP A 125 4.00 -0.80 23.48
N ILE A 126 2.85 -0.21 23.14
CA ILE A 126 2.73 0.79 22.05
C ILE A 126 3.55 2.04 22.37
N LYS A 127 3.49 2.54 23.62
CA LYS A 127 4.32 3.67 24.06
C LYS A 127 5.80 3.36 23.98
N LYS A 128 6.21 2.15 24.36
CA LYS A 128 7.61 1.72 24.32
C LYS A 128 8.14 1.63 22.89
N ILE A 129 7.32 1.17 21.95
CA ILE A 129 7.72 0.93 20.55
C ILE A 129 7.67 2.21 19.72
N TYR A 130 6.65 3.05 19.88
CA TYR A 130 6.43 4.21 19.01
C TYR A 130 6.67 5.57 19.66
N LEU A 131 6.57 5.66 20.99
CA LEU A 131 6.65 6.92 21.74
C LEU A 131 7.95 7.05 22.55
N SER A 132 8.87 6.08 22.44
CA SER A 132 10.21 6.17 23.01
C SER A 132 11.11 7.09 22.16
N PRO A 133 11.88 8.03 22.76
CA PRO A 133 12.76 8.95 22.03
C PRO A 133 13.80 8.28 21.13
N SER A 134 14.20 7.04 21.45
CA SER A 134 15.20 6.27 20.68
C SER A 134 14.60 5.49 19.50
N TYR A 135 13.27 5.35 19.47
CA TYR A 135 12.50 4.63 18.46
C TYR A 135 11.34 5.50 17.99
N LYS A 136 11.65 6.70 17.49
CA LYS A 136 10.66 7.49 16.74
C LYS A 136 10.27 6.70 15.51
N GLY A 137 9.17 5.94 15.61
CA GLY A 137 8.52 5.13 14.59
C GLY A 137 9.48 4.42 13.64
N THR A 138 9.66 3.11 13.80
CA THR A 138 10.37 2.24 12.83
C THR A 138 9.67 2.24 11.48
N ARG A 139 9.82 3.34 10.76
CA ARG A 139 9.43 3.51 9.38
C ARG A 139 10.67 3.34 8.56
N ARG A 140 10.60 2.44 7.60
CA ARG A 140 11.69 2.27 6.64
C ARG A 140 11.84 3.59 5.88
N THR A 141 13.08 4.06 5.84
CA THR A 141 13.45 5.37 5.29
C THR A 141 14.07 5.26 3.90
N VAL A 142 14.21 4.04 3.38
CA VAL A 142 14.88 3.77 2.11
C VAL A 142 14.06 2.73 1.36
N PHE A 143 13.74 3.05 0.11
CA PHE A 143 12.99 2.18 -0.80
C PHE A 143 13.69 2.10 -2.14
N ASP A 144 13.80 0.91 -2.71
CA ASP A 144 14.17 0.73 -4.11
C ASP A 144 12.98 1.12 -4.99
N VAL A 145 13.20 2.02 -5.95
CA VAL A 145 12.19 2.34 -6.96
C VAL A 145 12.31 1.29 -8.07
N GLU A 146 11.44 0.28 -8.01
CA GLU A 146 11.46 -0.88 -8.91
C GLU A 146 10.98 -0.50 -10.32
N ILE A 147 9.84 0.19 -10.38
CA ILE A 147 9.19 0.57 -11.64
C ILE A 147 8.58 1.96 -11.50
N LEU A 148 8.78 2.82 -12.49
CA LEU A 148 8.14 4.12 -12.59
C LEU A 148 7.46 4.28 -13.94
N ARG A 149 6.22 4.74 -13.92
CA ARG A 149 5.41 5.15 -15.07
C ARG A 149 4.91 6.58 -14.84
N GLU A 150 4.20 7.13 -15.82
CA GLU A 150 3.64 8.49 -15.71
C GLU A 150 2.77 8.67 -14.47
N ASN A 151 1.86 7.72 -14.21
CA ASN A 151 0.84 7.79 -13.16
C ASN A 151 0.99 6.72 -12.07
N SER A 152 2.02 5.87 -12.14
CA SER A 152 2.23 4.82 -11.15
C SER A 152 3.70 4.59 -10.83
N MET A 153 3.96 4.15 -9.61
CA MET A 153 5.29 3.81 -9.12
C MET A 153 5.18 2.56 -8.25
N THR A 154 6.07 1.61 -8.44
CA THR A 154 6.30 0.51 -7.50
C THR A 154 7.59 0.81 -6.76
N ILE A 155 7.48 0.90 -5.44
CA ILE A 155 8.64 1.00 -4.54
C ILE A 155 8.67 -0.24 -3.65
N GLY A 156 9.84 -0.69 -3.25
CA GLY A 156 9.97 -1.87 -2.40
C GLY A 156 11.25 -1.86 -1.58
N ASP A 157 11.39 -2.92 -0.79
CA ASP A 157 12.61 -3.30 -0.11
C ASP A 157 12.78 -4.83 -0.14
N GLU A 158 13.66 -5.38 0.68
CA GLU A 158 13.93 -6.82 0.73
C GLU A 158 12.69 -7.69 1.03
N TYR A 159 11.68 -7.14 1.71
CA TYR A 159 10.55 -7.91 2.23
C TYR A 159 9.22 -7.53 1.61
N ASP A 160 9.07 -6.28 1.14
CA ASP A 160 7.77 -5.71 0.83
C ASP A 160 7.79 -4.80 -0.40
N SER A 161 6.63 -4.67 -1.06
CA SER A 161 6.41 -3.73 -2.16
C SER A 161 5.12 -2.92 -1.96
N TRP A 162 5.18 -1.65 -2.36
CA TRP A 162 4.10 -0.69 -2.34
C TRP A 162 3.78 -0.24 -3.76
N GLN A 163 2.48 -0.11 -4.02
CA GLN A 163 1.97 0.44 -5.27
C GLN A 163 1.50 1.87 -5.02
N CYS A 164 2.10 2.81 -5.71
CA CYS A 164 1.82 4.23 -5.63
C CYS A 164 1.16 4.71 -6.92
N VAL A 165 0.14 5.57 -6.80
CA VAL A 165 -0.54 6.21 -7.94
C VAL A 165 -0.54 7.73 -7.77
N ARG A 166 -0.53 8.48 -8.87
CA ARG A 166 -0.62 9.94 -8.87
C ARG A 166 -2.05 10.46 -8.91
#